data_AF-A0A1H2HPI8-F1
#
_entry.id   AF-A0A1H2HPI8-F1
#
_cell.length_a   1.000
_cell.length_b   1.000
_cell.length_c   1.000
_cell.angle_alpha   90.00
_cell.angle_beta   90.00
_cell.angle_gamma   90.00
#
_symmetry.space_group_name_H-M   'P 1'
#
loop_
_entity.id
_entity.type
_entity.pdbx_description
1 polymer ?
#
loop_
_entity_poly.entity_id
_entity_poly.type
_entity_poly.pdbx_seq_one_letter_code
_entity_poly.pdbx_strand_id
1 'polypeptide(L)'
;MVIILTATPGCGKTNHAVWSHIKPAVENERIVYVCGIPDLKLMHIKLLIAKLNTWAERTPIDPIDPEGKQKLNNITEGSLIVVDEAAYPWPAIDLKDPPEYIKYLSQHRKHGLDFLVITQSPKFVHPFVLENADRHIHLSQEWSGNKQYEWSEYCEPETENQPGQCSQEAVQTGKESVRIVLLSQPACRKTETRDSQNGLCGNFPIIRSSGNGHDHLWAHY
;
A
#
# COMPACT_ATOMS: atom_id res chain seq x y z
N MET A 1 7.00 -5.63 -11.01
CA MET A 1 5.82 -4.75 -10.89
C MET A 1 6.13 -3.63 -9.91
N VAL A 2 5.69 -2.41 -10.17
CA VAL A 2 5.79 -1.29 -9.20
C VAL A 2 4.39 -0.88 -8.76
N ILE A 3 4.13 -0.94 -7.44
CA ILE A 3 2.90 -0.46 -6.82
C ILE A 3 3.21 0.81 -6.04
N ILE A 4 2.52 1.90 -6.36
CA ILE A 4 2.50 3.11 -5.55
C ILE A 4 1.32 3.02 -4.58
N LEU A 5 1.58 3.13 -3.28
CA LEU A 5 0.56 3.19 -2.24
C LEU A 5 0.59 4.57 -1.59
N THR A 6 -0.51 5.31 -1.74
CA THR A 6 -0.70 6.61 -1.11
C THR A 6 -1.85 6.58 -0.12
N ALA A 7 -1.79 7.48 0.86
CA ALA A 7 -2.89 7.63 1.80
C ALA A 7 -2.85 9.01 2.44
N THR A 8 -4.01 9.53 2.83
CA THR A 8 -4.04 10.67 3.74
C THR A 8 -3.41 10.29 5.10
N PRO A 9 -2.72 11.23 5.77
CA PRO A 9 -2.12 10.96 7.08
C PRO A 9 -3.13 10.40 8.08
N GLY A 10 -2.75 9.34 8.80
CA GLY A 10 -3.63 8.68 9.78
C GLY A 10 -4.44 7.49 9.25
N CYS A 11 -4.48 7.24 7.93
CA CYS A 11 -5.26 6.14 7.34
C CYS A 11 -4.63 4.74 7.48
N GLY A 12 -3.55 4.58 8.23
CA GLY A 12 -2.91 3.27 8.44
C GLY A 12 -2.26 2.68 7.18
N LYS A 13 -1.69 3.53 6.30
CA LYS A 13 -1.01 3.13 5.05
C LYS A 13 -0.05 1.95 5.21
N THR A 14 0.82 2.02 6.22
CA THR A 14 1.82 0.98 6.51
C THR A 14 1.14 -0.32 6.95
N ASN A 15 0.06 -0.24 7.74
CA ASN A 15 -0.70 -1.43 8.13
C ASN A 15 -1.39 -2.07 6.92
N HIS A 16 -1.99 -1.26 6.03
CA HIS A 16 -2.57 -1.77 4.79
C HIS A 16 -1.51 -2.44 3.91
N ALA A 17 -0.34 -1.81 3.72
CA ALA A 17 0.79 -2.41 2.99
C ALA A 17 1.19 -3.76 3.57
N VAL A 18 1.28 -3.85 4.90
CA VAL A 18 1.64 -5.09 5.59
C VAL A 18 0.65 -6.21 5.28
N TRP A 19 -0.65 -5.97 5.43
CA TRP A 19 -1.67 -7.01 5.24
C TRP A 19 -1.93 -7.36 3.77
N SER A 20 -1.89 -6.37 2.87
CA SER A 20 -2.24 -6.56 1.46
C SER A 20 -1.08 -7.07 0.61
N HIS A 21 0.18 -6.80 1.00
CA HIS A 21 1.35 -7.07 0.16
C HIS A 21 2.47 -7.81 0.87
N ILE A 22 2.91 -7.32 2.03
CA ILE A 22 4.09 -7.88 2.72
C ILE A 22 3.77 -9.28 3.25
N LYS A 23 2.67 -9.42 4.00
CA LYS A 23 2.26 -10.69 4.59
C LYS A 23 2.03 -11.77 3.53
N PRO A 24 1.24 -11.54 2.46
CA PRO A 24 1.10 -12.52 1.39
C PRO A 24 2.43 -12.87 0.72
N ALA A 25 3.35 -11.92 0.53
CA ALA A 25 4.66 -12.21 -0.05
C ALA A 25 5.47 -13.16 0.85
N VAL A 26 5.49 -12.91 2.16
CA VAL A 26 6.17 -13.78 3.15
C VAL A 26 5.52 -15.17 3.20
N GLU A 27 4.19 -15.24 3.18
CA GLU A 27 3.45 -16.51 3.20
C GLU A 27 3.69 -17.35 1.92
N ASN A 28 3.96 -16.70 0.79
CA ASN A 28 4.38 -17.35 -0.46
C ASN A 28 5.89 -17.60 -0.53
N GLU A 29 6.60 -17.57 0.60
CA GLU A 29 8.04 -17.80 0.72
C GLU A 29 8.91 -16.85 -0.13
N ARG A 30 8.37 -15.69 -0.49
CA ARG A 30 9.10 -14.66 -1.23
C ARG A 30 10.00 -13.90 -0.28
N ILE A 31 11.24 -13.65 -0.69
CA ILE A 31 12.14 -12.78 0.07
C ILE A 31 11.58 -11.36 0.03
N VAL A 32 11.41 -10.76 1.20
CA VAL A 32 10.93 -9.38 1.35
C VAL A 32 12.00 -8.50 1.97
N TYR A 33 12.38 -7.47 1.24
CA TYR A 33 13.27 -6.41 1.70
C TYR A 33 12.44 -5.19 2.12
N VAL A 34 12.75 -4.58 3.27
CA VAL A 34 11.95 -3.46 3.79
C VAL A 34 12.83 -2.31 4.24
N CYS A 35 12.57 -1.12 3.70
CA CYS A 35 13.15 0.15 4.10
C CYS A 35 12.05 1.01 4.73
N GLY A 36 12.30 1.58 5.93
CA GLY A 36 11.41 2.56 6.54
C GLY A 36 10.35 2.04 7.52
N ILE A 37 10.24 0.71 7.74
CA ILE A 37 9.30 0.12 8.73
C ILE A 37 10.10 -0.54 9.87
N PRO A 38 10.37 0.15 11.00
CA PRO A 38 11.30 -0.33 12.02
C PRO A 38 10.80 -1.55 12.81
N ASP A 39 9.50 -1.62 13.12
CA ASP A 39 8.93 -2.63 14.05
C ASP A 39 8.12 -3.73 13.32
N LEU A 40 8.52 -4.06 12.09
CA LEU A 40 7.84 -5.11 11.33
C LEU A 40 8.15 -6.50 11.92
N LYS A 41 7.11 -7.21 12.36
CA LYS A 41 7.26 -8.54 12.99
C LYS A 41 7.34 -9.72 12.01
N LEU A 42 7.01 -9.48 10.73
CA LEU A 42 7.06 -10.50 9.69
C LEU A 42 8.51 -10.79 9.30
N MET A 43 8.79 -11.98 8.75
CA MET A 43 10.12 -12.32 8.25
C MET A 43 10.48 -11.39 7.09
N HIS A 44 11.50 -10.55 7.28
CA HIS A 44 11.96 -9.60 6.27
C HIS A 44 13.45 -9.29 6.47
N ILE A 45 14.08 -8.78 5.41
CA ILE A 45 15.43 -8.25 5.44
C ILE A 45 15.34 -6.73 5.53
N LYS A 46 15.84 -6.16 6.62
CA LYS A 46 15.89 -4.70 6.78
C LYS A 46 16.89 -4.08 5.79
N LEU A 47 16.41 -3.15 4.97
CA LEU A 47 17.23 -2.33 4.08
C LEU A 47 17.41 -0.94 4.68
N LEU A 48 18.68 -0.49 4.70
CA LEU A 48 19.02 0.91 4.91
C LEU A 48 18.98 1.65 3.58
N ILE A 49 18.72 2.96 3.61
CA ILE A 49 18.66 3.80 2.40
C ILE A 49 19.94 3.66 1.54
N ALA A 50 21.11 3.63 2.18
CA ALA A 50 22.39 3.45 1.47
C ALA A 50 22.46 2.13 0.69
N LYS A 51 21.85 1.04 1.20
CA LYS A 51 21.78 -0.25 0.52
C LYS A 51 20.63 -0.32 -0.48
N LEU A 52 19.53 0.37 -0.23
CA LEU A 52 18.45 0.52 -1.20
C LEU A 52 18.99 1.18 -2.47
N ASN A 53 19.78 2.24 -2.35
CA ASN A 53 20.33 2.97 -3.50
C ASN A 53 21.41 2.19 -4.29
N THR A 54 21.76 0.98 -3.86
CA THR A 54 22.66 0.08 -4.59
C THR A 54 21.95 -1.17 -5.12
N TRP A 55 20.61 -1.19 -5.13
CA TRP A 55 19.82 -2.36 -5.57
C TRP A 55 20.10 -2.75 -7.03
N ALA A 56 20.39 -1.76 -7.89
CA ALA A 56 20.61 -1.94 -9.32
C ALA A 56 22.05 -2.35 -9.69
N GLU A 57 22.94 -2.51 -8.69
CA GLU A 57 24.29 -3.02 -8.91
C GLU A 57 24.23 -4.48 -9.37
N ARG A 58 24.91 -4.75 -10.48
CA ARG A 58 24.79 -6.02 -11.20
C ARG A 58 26.10 -6.38 -11.89
N THR A 59 26.33 -7.68 -12.04
CA THR A 59 27.45 -8.22 -12.82
C THR A 59 26.93 -9.03 -14.00
N PRO A 60 27.56 -8.91 -15.18
CA PRO A 60 27.31 -9.82 -16.29
C PRO A 60 27.60 -11.26 -15.87
N ILE A 61 26.71 -12.19 -16.23
CA ILE A 61 26.94 -13.63 -16.02
C ILE A 61 27.95 -14.14 -17.06
N ASP A 62 27.83 -13.67 -18.30
CA ASP A 62 28.67 -14.08 -19.41
C ASP A 62 29.59 -12.93 -19.83
N PRO A 63 30.93 -13.08 -19.71
CA PRO A 63 31.89 -12.02 -20.06
C PRO A 63 31.91 -11.67 -21.56
N ILE A 64 31.38 -12.56 -22.40
CA ILE A 64 31.38 -12.44 -23.87
C ILE A 64 30.20 -11.59 -24.35
N ASP A 65 29.09 -11.56 -23.60
CA ASP A 65 27.91 -10.74 -23.88
C ASP A 65 27.51 -9.95 -22.62
N PRO A 66 28.20 -8.83 -22.33
CA PRO A 66 27.97 -8.05 -21.11
C PRO A 66 26.58 -7.39 -21.04
N GLU A 67 25.88 -7.27 -22.17
CA GLU A 67 24.51 -6.77 -22.26
C GLU A 67 23.45 -7.86 -22.10
N GLY A 68 23.88 -9.13 -22.09
CA GLY A 68 23.03 -10.31 -21.94
C GLY A 68 22.49 -10.50 -20.53
N LYS A 69 22.58 -11.71 -19.98
CA LYS A 69 22.05 -12.00 -18.63
C LYS A 69 22.93 -11.35 -17.57
N GLN A 70 22.32 -10.47 -16.78
CA GLN A 70 22.96 -9.81 -15.65
C GLN A 70 22.37 -10.38 -14.36
N LYS A 71 23.19 -10.48 -13.32
CA LYS A 71 22.77 -10.91 -11.99
C LYS A 71 22.93 -9.75 -11.01
N LEU A 72 21.94 -9.54 -10.16
CA LEU A 72 21.99 -8.54 -9.10
C LEU A 72 22.99 -8.95 -8.00
N ASN A 73 23.74 -7.97 -7.50
CA ASN A 73 24.80 -8.21 -6.51
C ASN A 73 24.28 -8.14 -5.07
N ASN A 74 23.40 -7.17 -4.81
CA ASN A 74 22.98 -6.81 -3.44
C ASN A 74 21.60 -7.35 -3.06
N ILE A 75 20.76 -7.65 -4.06
CA ILE A 75 19.37 -8.03 -3.87
C ILE A 75 19.11 -9.36 -4.57
N THR A 76 18.33 -10.23 -3.94
CA THR A 76 17.92 -11.50 -4.54
C THR A 76 16.85 -11.27 -5.61
N GLU A 77 17.04 -11.88 -6.78
CA GLU A 77 16.05 -11.88 -7.86
C GLU A 77 14.73 -12.54 -7.41
N GLY A 78 13.61 -12.11 -7.99
CA GLY A 78 12.29 -12.59 -7.57
C GLY A 78 11.80 -12.02 -6.23
N SER A 79 12.54 -11.13 -5.58
CA SER A 79 12.15 -10.55 -4.27
C SER A 79 11.15 -9.40 -4.38
N LEU A 80 10.51 -9.07 -3.24
CA LEU A 80 9.70 -7.87 -3.05
C LEU A 80 10.50 -6.84 -2.27
N ILE A 81 10.60 -5.62 -2.79
CA ILE A 81 11.26 -4.48 -2.13
C ILE A 81 10.18 -3.48 -1.70
N VAL A 82 10.10 -3.24 -0.39
CA VAL A 82 9.16 -2.30 0.22
C VAL A 82 9.92 -1.05 0.66
N VAL A 83 9.43 0.10 0.24
CA VAL A 83 10.01 1.41 0.58
C VAL A 83 8.91 2.25 1.23
N ASP A 84 8.92 2.32 2.56
CA ASP A 84 8.05 3.22 3.32
C ASP A 84 8.64 4.63 3.37
N GLU A 85 7.75 5.63 3.29
CA GLU A 85 8.09 7.04 3.14
C GLU A 85 9.12 7.29 2.02
N ALA A 86 8.79 6.84 0.80
CA ALA A 86 9.69 6.89 -0.36
C ALA A 86 10.21 8.29 -0.72
N ALA A 87 9.57 9.35 -0.21
CA ALA A 87 10.06 10.72 -0.30
C ALA A 87 11.47 10.92 0.30
N TYR A 88 11.90 10.09 1.26
CA TYR A 88 13.25 10.18 1.82
C TYR A 88 14.33 9.58 0.91
N PRO A 89 14.25 8.31 0.49
CA PRO A 89 15.28 7.73 -0.38
C PRO A 89 15.20 8.27 -1.82
N TRP A 90 14.00 8.53 -2.33
CA TRP A 90 13.75 8.90 -3.73
C TRP A 90 12.92 10.20 -3.82
N PRO A 91 13.45 11.32 -3.30
CA PRO A 91 12.74 12.60 -3.31
C PRO A 91 12.47 13.08 -4.74
N ALA A 92 11.39 13.85 -4.89
CA ALA A 92 11.08 14.61 -6.10
C ALA A 92 12.12 15.72 -6.32
N ILE A 93 13.24 15.36 -6.97
CA ILE A 93 14.28 16.29 -7.39
C ILE A 93 14.35 16.26 -8.91
N ASP A 94 14.26 17.43 -9.53
CA ASP A 94 14.51 17.59 -10.97
C ASP A 94 16.01 17.48 -11.25
N LEU A 95 16.47 16.25 -11.43
CA LEU A 95 17.81 15.94 -11.89
C LEU A 95 17.80 15.71 -13.39
N LYS A 96 18.61 16.49 -14.12
CA LYS A 96 18.85 16.27 -15.56
C LYS A 96 19.34 14.86 -15.85
N ASP A 97 20.09 14.28 -14.91
CA ASP A 97 20.60 12.92 -14.99
C ASP A 97 20.32 12.17 -13.68
N PRO A 98 19.21 11.39 -13.60
CA PRO A 98 18.88 10.63 -12.41
C PRO A 98 19.93 9.55 -12.09
N PRO A 99 20.10 9.15 -10.82
CA PRO A 99 20.97 8.05 -10.44
C PRO A 99 20.60 6.73 -11.15
N GLU A 100 21.60 5.88 -11.39
CA GLU A 100 21.43 4.60 -12.09
C GLU A 100 20.36 3.70 -11.44
N TYR A 101 20.28 3.68 -10.10
CA TYR A 101 19.28 2.88 -9.39
C TYR A 101 17.84 3.37 -9.60
N ILE A 102 17.62 4.62 -10.02
CA ILE A 102 16.30 5.12 -10.42
C ILE A 102 16.03 4.77 -11.87
N LYS A 103 16.99 5.03 -12.78
CA LYS A 103 16.85 4.72 -14.22
C LYS A 103 16.61 3.23 -14.48
N TYR A 104 17.31 2.39 -13.74
CA TYR A 104 17.23 0.94 -13.89
C TYR A 104 15.91 0.35 -13.37
N LEU A 105 15.06 1.13 -12.70
CA LEU A 105 13.71 0.68 -12.33
C LEU A 105 12.92 0.20 -13.55
N SER A 106 13.10 0.80 -14.73
CA SER A 106 12.47 0.31 -15.97
C SER A 106 12.78 -1.16 -16.31
N GLN A 107 13.89 -1.68 -15.80
CA GLN A 107 14.38 -3.03 -16.07
C GLN A 107 14.13 -4.00 -14.90
N HIS A 108 13.46 -3.57 -13.83
CA HIS A 108 13.23 -4.38 -12.63
C HIS A 108 12.60 -5.76 -12.92
N ARG A 109 11.72 -5.84 -13.92
CA ARG A 109 11.04 -7.09 -14.34
C ARG A 109 11.99 -8.13 -14.90
N LYS A 110 13.14 -7.74 -15.46
CA LYS A 110 14.16 -8.68 -15.95
C LYS A 110 14.70 -9.57 -14.82
N HIS A 111 14.66 -9.07 -13.59
CA HIS A 111 15.09 -9.77 -12.38
C HIS A 111 13.92 -10.29 -11.54
N GLY A 112 12.67 -10.23 -12.04
CA GLY A 112 11.48 -10.62 -11.30
C GLY A 112 11.24 -9.81 -10.02
N LEU A 113 11.82 -8.62 -9.90
CA LEU A 113 11.62 -7.77 -8.73
C LEU A 113 10.22 -7.14 -8.75
N ASP A 114 9.64 -6.98 -7.57
CA ASP A 114 8.50 -6.10 -7.35
C ASP A 114 8.85 -5.02 -6.35
N PHE A 115 8.30 -3.82 -6.55
CA PHE A 115 8.47 -2.67 -5.67
C PHE A 115 7.11 -2.26 -5.10
N LEU A 116 7.06 -2.09 -3.78
CA LEU A 116 5.97 -1.44 -3.08
C LEU A 116 6.48 -0.11 -2.53
N VAL A 117 6.08 0.97 -3.20
CA VAL A 117 6.49 2.35 -2.88
C VAL A 117 5.38 3.01 -2.10
N ILE A 118 5.61 3.28 -0.82
CA ILE A 118 4.61 3.89 0.06
C ILE A 118 5.00 5.35 0.29
N THR A 119 4.08 6.27 0.04
CA THR A 119 4.31 7.70 0.24
C THR A 119 3.00 8.39 0.65
N GLN A 120 3.09 9.56 1.30
CA GLN A 120 1.90 10.36 1.60
C GLN A 120 1.31 10.99 0.34
N SER A 121 2.17 11.44 -0.57
CA SER A 121 1.79 12.05 -1.84
C SER A 121 2.74 11.59 -2.95
N PRO A 122 2.25 11.32 -4.18
CA PRO A 122 3.12 11.03 -5.32
C PRO A 122 4.09 12.18 -5.59
N LYS A 123 3.67 13.44 -5.36
CA LYS A 123 4.45 14.67 -5.62
C LYS A 123 5.80 14.74 -4.88
N PHE A 124 5.99 13.94 -3.84
CA PHE A 124 7.23 13.91 -3.07
C PHE A 124 8.22 12.85 -3.56
N VAL A 125 7.82 12.02 -4.52
CA VAL A 125 8.63 10.93 -5.07
C VAL A 125 9.14 11.31 -6.45
N HIS A 126 10.35 10.87 -6.77
CA HIS A 126 10.99 11.13 -8.06
C HIS A 126 10.11 10.70 -9.26
N PRO A 127 9.93 11.54 -10.31
CA PRO A 127 9.04 11.25 -11.44
C PRO A 127 9.30 9.92 -12.13
N PHE A 128 10.57 9.58 -12.40
CA PHE A 128 10.94 8.28 -13.00
C PHE A 128 10.47 7.07 -12.18
N VAL A 129 10.34 7.16 -10.85
CA VAL A 129 9.79 6.05 -10.05
C VAL A 129 8.29 5.90 -10.33
N LEU A 130 7.59 7.03 -10.39
CA LEU A 130 6.14 7.10 -10.64
C LEU A 130 5.78 6.67 -12.06
N GLU A 131 6.58 7.02 -13.07
CA GLU A 131 6.39 6.60 -14.46
C GLU A 131 6.50 5.08 -14.64
N ASN A 132 7.21 4.39 -13.76
CA ASN A 132 7.30 2.94 -13.76
C ASN A 132 6.18 2.25 -12.96
N ALA A 133 5.24 3.01 -12.41
CA ALA A 133 4.10 2.50 -11.67
C ALA A 133 3.17 1.69 -12.58
N ASP A 134 2.96 0.44 -12.21
CA ASP A 134 1.97 -0.43 -12.83
C ASP A 134 0.60 -0.33 -12.16
N ARG A 135 0.61 0.28 -10.98
CA ARG A 135 -0.56 0.37 -10.14
C ARG A 135 -0.40 1.45 -9.10
N HIS A 136 -1.42 2.27 -8.95
CA HIS A 136 -1.51 3.24 -7.86
C HIS A 136 -2.73 2.94 -7.02
N ILE A 137 -2.53 2.79 -5.71
CA ILE A 137 -3.59 2.62 -4.73
C ILE A 137 -3.60 3.85 -3.82
N HIS A 138 -4.76 4.49 -3.67
CA HIS A 138 -4.96 5.58 -2.73
C HIS A 138 -5.96 5.19 -1.64
N LEU A 139 -5.55 5.31 -0.38
CA LEU A 139 -6.40 5.10 0.79
C LEU A 139 -6.89 6.45 1.33
N SER A 140 -8.21 6.61 1.39
CA SER A 140 -8.85 7.80 1.94
C SER A 140 -9.76 7.43 3.11
N GLN A 141 -9.71 8.21 4.19
CA GLN A 141 -10.69 8.14 5.27
C GLN A 141 -11.73 9.24 5.04
N GLU A 142 -12.93 8.82 4.70
CA GLU A 142 -14.08 9.71 4.53
C GLU A 142 -15.07 9.49 5.68
N TRP A 143 -16.01 10.42 5.83
CA TRP A 143 -17.09 10.30 6.81
C TRP A 143 -17.91 9.01 6.63
N SER A 144 -17.98 8.50 5.39
CA SER A 144 -18.67 7.25 5.03
C SER A 144 -17.84 5.99 5.33
N GLY A 145 -16.63 6.13 5.85
CA GLY A 145 -15.68 5.05 6.09
C GLY A 145 -14.44 5.11 5.21
N ASN A 146 -13.60 4.08 5.32
CA ASN A 146 -12.35 3.98 4.57
C ASN A 146 -12.65 3.55 3.14
N LYS A 147 -12.15 4.31 2.17
CA LYS A 147 -12.22 4.01 0.74
C LYS A 147 -10.84 3.72 0.18
N GLN A 148 -10.80 2.81 -0.78
CA GLN A 148 -9.62 2.50 -1.58
C GLN A 148 -9.93 2.81 -3.04
N TYR A 149 -9.08 3.61 -3.65
CA TYR A 149 -9.08 3.93 -5.07
C TYR A 149 -7.87 3.25 -5.72
N GLU A 150 -8.02 2.80 -6.97
CA GLU A 150 -6.99 2.05 -7.69
C GLU A 150 -6.95 2.51 -9.15
N TRP A 151 -5.74 2.76 -9.67
CA TRP A 151 -5.47 3.12 -11.06
C TRP A 151 -4.35 2.24 -11.62
N SER A 152 -4.34 2.05 -12.94
CA SER A 152 -3.32 1.27 -13.67
C SER A 152 -1.99 2.04 -13.84
N GLU A 153 -2.01 3.34 -13.60
CA GLU A 153 -0.85 4.23 -13.68
C GLU A 153 -0.82 5.13 -12.44
N TYR A 154 0.29 5.82 -12.17
CA TYR A 154 0.28 6.80 -11.10
C TYR A 154 -0.70 7.93 -11.41
N CYS A 155 -1.36 8.42 -10.36
CA CYS A 155 -2.35 9.47 -10.51
C CYS A 155 -2.11 10.55 -9.46
N GLU A 156 -2.02 11.80 -9.89
CA GLU A 156 -1.95 12.91 -8.96
C GLU A 156 -3.34 13.26 -8.42
N PRO A 157 -3.51 13.39 -7.10
CA PRO A 157 -4.74 13.93 -6.54
C PRO A 157 -4.92 15.39 -6.99
N GLU A 158 -6.17 15.75 -7.30
CA GLU A 158 -6.51 17.10 -7.72
C GLU A 158 -6.13 18.14 -6.66
N THR A 159 -5.60 19.28 -7.12
CA THR A 159 -5.41 20.48 -6.29
C THR A 159 -6.24 21.60 -6.89
N GLU A 160 -6.78 22.49 -6.06
CA GLU A 160 -7.78 23.53 -6.38
C GLU A 160 -7.50 24.38 -7.65
N ASN A 161 -6.24 24.43 -8.12
CA ASN A 161 -5.79 25.21 -9.28
C ASN A 161 -5.38 24.38 -10.52
N GLN A 162 -5.46 23.04 -10.49
CA GLN A 162 -5.20 22.17 -11.64
C GLN A 162 -6.09 20.93 -11.54
N PRO A 163 -6.94 20.62 -12.54
CA PRO A 163 -7.67 19.35 -12.54
C PRO A 163 -6.61 18.25 -12.59
N GLY A 164 -6.54 17.46 -11.51
CA GLY A 164 -5.66 16.30 -11.47
C GLY A 164 -6.20 15.29 -12.47
N GLN A 165 -5.32 14.53 -13.12
CA GLN A 165 -5.74 13.49 -14.07
C GLN A 165 -6.66 12.41 -13.45
N CYS A 166 -6.81 12.41 -12.12
CA CYS A 166 -7.69 11.52 -11.36
C CYS A 166 -9.20 11.77 -11.48
N SER A 167 -9.65 12.93 -11.98
CA SER A 167 -11.07 13.29 -11.92
C SER A 167 -11.99 12.61 -12.93
N GLN A 168 -11.49 11.78 -13.85
CA GLN A 168 -12.36 11.19 -14.88
C GLN A 168 -12.67 9.70 -14.72
N GLU A 169 -12.16 9.02 -13.69
CA GLU A 169 -12.42 7.58 -13.48
C GLU A 169 -12.74 7.23 -12.02
N ALA A 170 -13.53 8.03 -11.32
CA ALA A 170 -14.28 7.53 -10.16
C ALA A 170 -15.67 7.07 -10.62
N VAL A 171 -15.73 6.05 -11.47
CA VAL A 171 -17.00 5.45 -11.88
C VAL A 171 -17.58 4.68 -10.71
N GLN A 172 -18.59 5.29 -10.09
CA GLN A 172 -19.47 4.67 -9.12
C GLN A 172 -20.31 3.62 -9.85
N THR A 173 -19.79 2.38 -9.91
CA THR A 173 -20.50 1.13 -10.25
C THR A 173 -21.51 1.23 -11.40
N GLY A 174 -21.01 1.07 -12.62
CA GLY A 174 -21.83 0.86 -13.82
C GLY A 174 -21.01 0.32 -14.98
N LYS A 175 -20.28 -0.78 -14.76
CA LYS A 175 -19.40 -1.52 -15.70
C LYS A 175 -18.04 -0.87 -16.00
N GLU A 176 -17.01 -1.65 -15.67
CA GLU A 176 -15.60 -1.62 -16.14
C GLU A 176 -14.73 -0.40 -15.80
N SER A 177 -14.01 -0.51 -14.67
CA SER A 177 -12.52 -0.48 -14.54
C SER A 177 -12.03 0.04 -13.18
N VAL A 178 -12.91 0.59 -12.36
CA VAL A 178 -12.59 1.01 -10.98
C VAL A 178 -13.05 -0.06 -10.01
N ARG A 179 -12.11 -0.74 -9.34
CA ARG A 179 -12.45 -1.69 -8.28
C ARG A 179 -12.47 -0.96 -6.94
N ILE A 180 -13.63 -0.43 -6.55
CA ILE A 180 -13.84 0.02 -5.17
C ILE A 180 -13.86 -1.22 -4.27
N VAL A 181 -12.73 -1.54 -3.66
CA VAL A 181 -12.67 -2.57 -2.63
C VAL A 181 -13.04 -1.91 -1.31
N LEU A 182 -14.29 -2.11 -0.87
CA LEU A 182 -14.66 -1.82 0.51
C LEU A 182 -13.83 -2.74 1.41
N LEU A 183 -12.82 -2.17 2.07
CA LEU A 183 -12.01 -2.89 3.03
C LEU A 183 -12.87 -3.17 4.27
N SER A 184 -13.43 -4.38 4.36
CA SER A 184 -13.85 -4.91 5.65
C SER A 184 -12.58 -5.23 6.45
N GLN A 185 -12.10 -4.26 7.21
CA GLN A 185 -11.09 -4.55 8.22
C GLN A 185 -11.69 -5.57 9.20
N PRO A 186 -10.98 -6.66 9.54
CA PRO A 186 -11.39 -7.44 10.70
C PRO A 186 -11.30 -6.48 11.89
N ALA A 187 -12.44 -6.29 12.57
CA ALA A 187 -12.52 -5.46 13.75
C ALA A 187 -11.37 -5.83 14.69
N CYS A 188 -10.49 -4.87 14.96
CA CYS A 188 -9.51 -4.99 16.02
C CYS A 188 -10.31 -5.06 17.33
N ARG A 189 -10.67 -6.27 17.75
CA ARG A 189 -11.37 -6.53 19.00
C ARG A 189 -10.37 -6.19 20.10
N LYS A 190 -10.48 -4.99 20.68
CA LYS A 190 -9.86 -4.67 21.96
C LYS A 190 -10.35 -5.73 22.94
N THR A 191 -9.50 -6.69 23.28
CA THR A 191 -9.68 -7.49 24.49
C THR A 191 -9.39 -6.57 25.66
N GLU A 192 -10.39 -5.80 26.07
CA GLU A 192 -10.41 -5.24 27.42
C GLU A 192 -10.62 -6.41 28.38
N THR A 193 -9.54 -6.84 29.03
CA THR A 193 -9.64 -7.56 30.30
C THR A 193 -10.28 -6.60 31.30
N ARG A 194 -11.59 -6.73 31.51
CA ARG A 194 -12.30 -6.07 32.60
C ARG A 194 -12.14 -6.92 33.86
N ASP A 195 -11.13 -6.56 34.64
CA ASP A 195 -11.22 -6.75 36.09
C ASP A 195 -12.33 -5.85 36.63
N SER A 196 -13.07 -6.44 37.54
CA SER A 196 -14.24 -5.95 38.27
C SER A 196 -14.03 -4.61 38.97
N GLN A 197 -15.00 -3.68 38.84
CA GLN A 197 -15.85 -3.16 39.94
C GLN A 197 -16.55 -1.84 39.56
N ASN A 198 -17.87 -1.81 39.78
CA ASN A 198 -18.75 -0.71 40.19
C ASN A 198 -18.62 0.69 39.53
N GLY A 199 -19.71 1.12 38.87
CA GLY A 199 -19.96 2.53 38.58
C GLY A 199 -21.17 2.76 37.68
N LEU A 200 -22.27 3.21 38.28
CA LEU A 200 -23.55 3.56 37.65
C LEU A 200 -23.46 4.79 36.72
N CYS A 201 -24.51 4.92 35.89
CA CYS A 201 -25.06 6.11 35.22
C CYS A 201 -24.72 6.34 33.74
N GLY A 202 -25.78 6.47 32.92
CA GLY A 202 -25.77 7.21 31.65
C GLY A 202 -26.74 6.68 30.58
N ASN A 203 -27.96 7.20 30.56
CA ASN A 203 -29.04 6.92 29.59
C ASN A 203 -28.64 7.17 28.12
N PHE A 204 -29.07 6.29 27.21
CA PHE A 204 -29.30 6.60 25.79
C PHE A 204 -30.69 6.07 25.36
N PRO A 205 -31.40 6.78 24.46
CA PRO A 205 -32.83 6.57 24.24
C PRO A 205 -33.11 5.35 23.36
N ILE A 206 -34.13 4.58 23.76
CA ILE A 206 -34.70 3.47 22.99
C ILE A 206 -35.64 4.07 21.94
N ILE A 207 -35.27 3.99 20.66
CA ILE A 207 -36.19 4.20 19.54
C ILE A 207 -37.04 2.93 19.41
N ARG A 208 -38.31 3.01 19.83
CA ARG A 208 -39.33 1.99 19.62
C ARG A 208 -39.77 2.01 18.15
N SER A 209 -39.60 0.90 17.43
CA SER A 209 -40.36 0.66 16.20
C SER A 209 -41.77 0.16 16.58
N SER A 210 -42.78 0.96 16.26
CA SER A 210 -44.20 0.59 16.31
C SER A 210 -44.47 -0.60 15.39
N GLY A 211 -45.17 -1.60 15.92
CA GLY A 211 -45.46 -2.85 15.25
C GLY A 211 -46.66 -2.82 14.30
N ASN A 212 -46.85 -3.99 13.70
CA ASN A 212 -48.09 -4.67 13.33
C ASN A 212 -47.61 -6.12 13.11
N GLY A 213 -47.82 -7.07 14.00
CA GLY A 213 -49.11 -7.53 14.51
C GLY A 213 -49.37 -8.88 13.84
N HIS A 214 -49.31 -9.97 14.62
CA HIS A 214 -50.19 -11.15 14.56
C HIS A 214 -49.65 -12.24 15.49
N ASP A 215 -50.52 -12.62 16.43
CA ASP A 215 -50.37 -13.59 17.52
C ASP A 215 -50.14 -15.04 17.05
N HIS A 216 -49.86 -15.93 18.01
CA HIS A 216 -49.30 -17.27 17.77
C HIS A 216 -48.63 -17.90 19.02
N LEU A 217 -49.33 -17.85 20.16
CA LEU A 217 -49.38 -18.78 21.31
C LEU A 217 -48.43 -20.01 21.47
N TRP A 218 -48.03 -20.18 22.75
CA TRP A 218 -47.82 -21.39 23.59
C TRP A 218 -46.42 -21.70 24.15
N ALA A 219 -46.46 -21.88 25.48
CA ALA A 219 -45.44 -22.13 26.48
C ALA A 219 -44.80 -23.53 26.41
N HIS A 220 -43.65 -23.69 27.06
CA HIS A 220 -43.40 -24.80 27.98
C HIS A 220 -42.33 -24.38 29.02
N TYR A 221 -42.73 -24.53 30.29
CA TYR A 221 -41.99 -24.59 31.57
C TYR A 221 -40.62 -23.92 31.72
#